data_AF-A0ABD6CS09-F1
#
_entry.id   AF-A0ABD6CS09-F1
#
_cell.length_a   1.000
_cell.length_b   1.000
_cell.length_c   1.000
_cell.angle_alpha   90.00
_cell.angle_beta   90.00
_cell.angle_gamma   90.00
#
_symmetry.space_group_name_H-M   'P 1'
#
loop_
_entity.id
_entity.type
_entity.pdbx_description
1 polymer ?
#
loop_
_entity_poly.entity_id
_entity_poly.type
_entity_poly.pdbx_seq_one_letter_code
_entity_poly.pdbx_strand_id
1 'polypeptide(L)'
;MSSVPPNPSEASLVRTIESDDVGSVTLIVFDDRKDSRVVVDGGTDTWEFVVNEEVAYSRWEHGELPEWMESALSQIGIRAIRAGEANA
;
A
#
# COMPACT_ATOMS: atom_id res chain seq x y z
N MET A 1 -18.98 7.42 3.65
CA MET A 1 -17.58 7.87 3.48
C MET A 1 -17.21 7.62 2.03
N SER A 2 -17.02 8.68 1.24
CA SER A 2 -16.56 8.52 -0.15
C SER A 2 -15.03 8.52 -0.12
N SER A 3 -14.42 7.33 -0.17
CA SER A 3 -13.01 7.17 -0.49
C SER A 3 -12.84 7.57 -1.95
N VAL A 4 -12.59 8.85 -2.20
CA VAL A 4 -12.05 9.29 -3.49
C VAL A 4 -10.66 8.67 -3.55
N PRO A 5 -10.37 7.74 -4.49
CA PRO A 5 -9.03 7.22 -4.63
C PRO A 5 -8.09 8.41 -4.85
N PRO A 6 -6.92 8.45 -4.19
CA PRO A 6 -6.06 9.61 -4.28
C PRO A 6 -5.68 9.84 -5.75
N ASN A 7 -5.72 11.11 -6.15
CA ASN A 7 -5.53 11.50 -7.53
C ASN A 7 -4.11 11.07 -7.97
N PRO A 8 -3.94 10.20 -8.98
CA PRO A 8 -2.63 9.64 -9.33
C PRO A 8 -1.63 10.69 -9.83
N SER A 9 -2.10 11.89 -10.18
CA SER A 9 -1.26 13.03 -10.57
C SER A 9 -0.36 13.55 -9.44
N GLU A 10 -0.66 13.25 -8.17
CA GLU A 10 0.18 13.61 -7.03
C GLU A 10 1.07 12.46 -6.56
N ALA A 11 1.00 11.30 -7.22
CA ALA A 11 1.83 10.15 -6.87
C ALA A 11 3.26 10.35 -7.36
N SER A 12 4.22 10.09 -6.48
CA SER A 12 5.65 10.07 -6.80
C SER A 12 6.01 8.89 -7.71
N LEU A 13 5.28 7.77 -7.58
CA LEU A 13 5.45 6.60 -8.43
C LEU A 13 4.12 5.87 -8.58
N VAL A 14 3.76 5.52 -9.81
CA VAL A 14 2.67 4.58 -10.12
C VAL A 14 3.27 3.38 -10.82
N ARG A 15 3.06 2.18 -10.29
CA ARG A 15 3.62 0.94 -10.83
C ARG A 15 2.61 -0.19 -10.75
N THR A 16 2.33 -0.82 -11.87
CA THR A 16 1.53 -2.04 -11.91
C THR A 16 2.44 -3.26 -11.79
N ILE A 17 2.09 -4.19 -10.91
CA ILE A 17 2.73 -5.48 -10.72
C ILE A 17 1.70 -6.55 -11.09
N GLU A 18 2.13 -7.57 -11.84
CA GLU A 18 1.32 -8.75 -12.06
C GLU A 18 1.57 -9.76 -10.95
N SER A 19 0.51 -10.14 -10.24
CA SER A 19 0.53 -11.21 -9.24
C SER A 19 -0.22 -12.42 -9.79
N ASP A 20 0.38 -13.61 -9.72
CA ASP A 20 -0.29 -14.86 -10.09
C ASP A 20 -1.52 -15.14 -9.20
N ASP A 21 -1.53 -14.63 -7.98
CA ASP A 21 -2.55 -14.92 -6.96
C ASP A 21 -3.80 -14.04 -7.10
N VAL A 22 -3.62 -12.74 -7.43
CA VAL A 22 -4.68 -11.74 -7.46
C VAL A 22 -4.78 -10.96 -8.76
N GLY A 23 -3.95 -11.27 -9.75
CA GLY A 23 -3.89 -10.56 -11.02
C GLY A 23 -3.09 -9.26 -10.93
N SER A 24 -3.39 -8.32 -11.82
CA SER A 24 -2.68 -7.04 -11.89
C SER A 24 -3.03 -6.14 -10.70
N VAL A 25 -2.02 -5.81 -9.91
CA VAL A 25 -2.10 -4.91 -8.76
C VAL A 25 -1.40 -3.60 -9.10
N THR A 26 -2.04 -2.47 -8.83
CA THR A 26 -1.45 -1.14 -9.03
C THR A 26 -0.96 -0.56 -7.71
N LEU A 27 0.35 -0.34 -7.61
CA LEU A 27 0.98 0.41 -6.53
C LEU A 27 1.02 1.89 -6.86
N ILE A 28 0.59 2.71 -5.93
CA ILE A 28 0.58 4.17 -6.02
C ILE A 28 1.33 4.69 -4.80
N VAL A 29 2.58 5.10 -5.00
CA VAL A 29 3.44 5.63 -3.95
C VAL A 29 3.36 7.15 -3.97
N PHE A 30 3.01 7.72 -2.83
CA PHE A 30 3.14 9.14 -2.55
C PHE A 30 4.33 9.28 -1.61
N ASP A 31 5.45 9.74 -2.14
CA ASP A 31 6.63 10.06 -1.33
C ASP A 31 6.51 11.52 -0.89
N ASP A 32 6.00 11.73 0.32
CA ASP A 32 6.11 13.01 0.99
C ASP A 32 7.20 12.86 2.05
N ARG A 33 8.17 13.78 2.10
CA ARG A 33 9.34 13.69 2.99
C ARG A 33 9.01 13.48 4.47
N LYS A 34 7.76 13.67 4.89
CA LYS A 34 7.28 13.41 6.25
C LYS A 34 6.22 12.32 6.35
N ASP A 35 5.45 12.09 5.30
CA ASP A 35 4.28 11.22 5.31
C ASP A 35 4.19 10.39 4.03
N SER A 36 5.23 9.61 3.75
CA SER A 36 5.21 8.67 2.63
C SER A 36 4.09 7.67 2.83
N ARG A 37 3.31 7.39 1.77
CA ARG A 37 2.17 6.50 1.79
C ARG A 37 2.09 5.70 0.50
N VAL A 38 1.66 4.46 0.59
CA VAL A 38 1.52 3.55 -0.55
C VAL A 38 0.09 3.06 -0.59
N VAL A 39 -0.57 3.27 -1.72
CA VAL A 39 -1.87 2.68 -2.00
C VAL A 39 -1.67 1.51 -2.95
N VAL A 40 -2.25 0.37 -2.58
CA VAL A 40 -2.21 -0.87 -3.36
C VAL A 40 -3.63 -1.12 -3.84
N ASP A 41 -3.83 -1.09 -5.14
CA ASP A 41 -5.12 -1.33 -5.77
C ASP A 41 -5.12 -2.69 -6.47
N GLY A 42 -5.81 -3.67 -5.90
CA GLY A 42 -5.96 -5.01 -6.47
C GLY A 42 -7.20 -5.16 -7.35
N GLY A 43 -7.77 -4.04 -7.82
CA GLY A 43 -8.98 -3.97 -8.64
C GLY A 43 -10.29 -4.22 -7.89
N THR A 44 -10.34 -5.24 -7.03
CA THR A 44 -11.52 -5.55 -6.18
C THR A 44 -11.44 -4.86 -4.82
N ASP A 45 -10.22 -4.74 -4.31
CA ASP A 45 -9.91 -4.19 -2.99
C ASP A 45 -8.74 -3.21 -3.11
N THR A 46 -8.76 -2.18 -2.25
CA THR A 46 -7.73 -1.15 -2.19
C THR A 46 -7.20 -1.05 -0.76
N TRP A 47 -5.88 -1.20 -0.60
CA TRP A 47 -5.18 -1.10 0.67
C TRP A 47 -4.35 0.18 0.73
N GLU A 48 -4.40 0.90 1.86
CA GLU A 48 -3.54 2.05 2.11
C GLU A 48 -2.53 1.74 3.22
N PHE A 49 -1.28 2.06 2.96
CA PHE A 49 -0.15 1.91 3.87
C PHE A 49 0.52 3.26 4.12
N VAL A 50 0.86 3.54 5.38
CA VAL A 50 1.76 4.64 5.73
C VAL A 50 3.17 4.09 5.84
N VAL A 51 4.14 4.74 5.23
CA VAL A 51 5.53 4.30 5.25
C VAL A 51 6.34 5.20 6.17
N ASN A 52 6.93 4.62 7.20
CA ASN A 52 7.87 5.28 8.10
C ASN A 52 9.16 4.46 8.16
N GLU A 53 10.31 5.09 7.87
CA GLU A 53 11.64 4.45 7.92
C GLU A 53 11.69 3.07 7.21
N GLU A 54 11.14 2.97 5.99
CA GLU A 54 11.06 1.73 5.18
C GLU A 54 10.07 0.66 5.71
N VAL A 55 9.26 0.98 6.72
CA VAL A 55 8.21 0.11 7.28
C VAL A 55 6.83 0.62 6.86
N ALA A 56 6.04 -0.24 6.21
CA ALA A 56 4.67 0.03 5.82
C ALA A 56 3.68 -0.38 6.92
N TYR A 57 2.85 0.54 7.37
CA TYR A 57 1.79 0.35 8.36
C TYR A 57 0.45 0.34 7.66
N SER A 58 -0.28 -0.78 7.71
CA SER A 58 -1.60 -0.86 7.09
C SER A 58 -2.58 0.03 7.85
N ARG A 59 -3.28 0.93 7.15
CA ARG A 59 -4.38 1.71 7.72
C ARG A 59 -5.73 1.00 7.74
N TRP A 60 -5.78 -0.24 7.29
CA TRP A 60 -6.99 -1.04 7.26
C TRP A 60 -7.32 -1.66 8.62
N GLU A 61 -8.61 -1.65 8.97
CA GLU A 61 -9.18 -2.30 10.17
C GLU A 61 -9.52 -3.78 9.95
N HIS A 62 -9.48 -4.28 8.71
CA HIS A 62 -9.70 -5.71 8.44
C HIS A 62 -8.44 -6.51 8.79
N GLY A 63 -8.62 -7.51 9.66
CA GLY A 63 -7.56 -8.12 10.45
C GLY A 63 -6.54 -9.00 9.73
N GLU A 64 -6.64 -9.20 8.41
CA GLU A 64 -5.73 -10.07 7.66
C GLU A 64 -5.14 -9.36 6.44
N LEU A 65 -3.82 -9.16 6.51
CA LEU A 65 -3.03 -8.71 5.39
C LEU A 65 -2.80 -9.90 4.44
N PRO A 66 -3.09 -9.78 3.13
CA PRO A 66 -2.82 -10.87 2.21
C PRO A 66 -1.33 -11.19 2.11
N GLU A 67 -0.96 -12.48 2.00
CA GLU A 67 0.45 -12.91 1.91
C GLU A 67 1.18 -12.32 0.69
N TRP A 68 0.46 -12.10 -0.42
CA TRP A 68 1.02 -11.48 -1.63
C TRP A 68 1.42 -10.01 -1.43
N MET A 69 0.90 -9.34 -0.39
CA MET A 69 1.13 -7.93 -0.12
C MET A 69 2.59 -7.65 0.26
N GLU A 70 3.21 -8.52 1.07
CA GLU A 70 4.63 -8.42 1.42
C GLU A 70 5.51 -8.49 0.18
N SER A 71 5.21 -9.42 -0.72
CA SER A 71 5.93 -9.55 -1.98
C SER A 71 5.77 -8.31 -2.87
N ALA A 72 4.56 -7.75 -2.96
CA ALA A 72 4.29 -6.54 -3.75
C ALA A 72 5.03 -5.31 -3.20
N LEU A 73 5.00 -5.09 -1.89
CA LEU A 73 5.67 -3.94 -1.26
C LEU A 73 7.20 -4.10 -1.20
N SER A 74 7.72 -5.31 -1.08
CA SER A 74 9.16 -5.57 -1.15
C SER A 74 9.77 -5.16 -2.49
N GLN A 75 9.02 -5.29 -3.60
CA GLN A 75 9.48 -4.88 -4.93
C GLN A 75 9.72 -3.36 -5.09
N ILE A 76 9.21 -2.54 -4.17
CA ILE A 76 9.43 -1.10 -4.13
C ILE A 76 10.34 -0.67 -2.97
N GLY A 77 10.99 -1.62 -2.29
CA GLY A 77 11.98 -1.35 -1.24
C GLY A 77 11.40 -1.24 0.17
N ILE A 78 10.12 -1.56 0.38
CA ILE A 78 9.55 -1.68 1.73
C ILE A 78 10.09 -2.96 2.37
N ARG A 79 10.65 -2.85 3.58
CA ARG A 79 11.31 -3.99 4.25
C ARG A 79 10.40 -4.78 5.17
N ALA A 80 9.32 -4.17 5.64
CA ALA A 80 8.39 -4.80 6.54
C ALA A 80 7.00 -4.20 6.39
N ILE A 81 5.98 -5.03 6.56
CA ILE A 81 4.59 -4.60 6.69
C ILE A 81 4.13 -4.91 8.11
N ARG A 82 3.53 -3.92 8.78
CA ARG A 82 2.83 -4.12 10.05
C ARG A 82 1.35 -3.95 9.85
N ALA A 83 0.62 -5.04 10.10
CA ALA A 83 -0.82 -4.99 10.26
C ALA A 83 -1.15 -4.32 11.60
N GLY A 84 -1.88 -3.21 11.55
CA GLY A 84 -2.40 -2.53 12.73
C GLY A 84 -1.36 -1.76 13.54
N GLU A 85 -1.34 -0.44 13.38
CA GLU A 85 -1.24 0.39 14.57
C GLU A 85 -2.62 0.37 15.24
N ALA A 86 -2.84 -0.62 16.10
CA ALA A 86 -3.80 -0.43 17.16
C ALA A 86 -3.26 0.77 17.96
N ASN A 87 -3.99 1.89 17.90
CA ASN A 87 -3.79 3.03 18.80
C ASN A 87 -3.54 2.47 20.21
N ALA A 88 -2.34 2.65 20.74
CA ALA A 88 -1.98 2.35 22.13
C ALA A 88 -1.53 3.65 22.80
#